data_AF-A0AAQ1TWW0-F1
#
_entry.id   AF-A0AAQ1TWW0-F1
#
_cell.length_a   1.000
_cell.length_b   1.000
_cell.length_c   1.000
_cell.angle_alpha   90.00
_cell.angle_beta   90.00
_cell.angle_gamma   90.00
#
_symmetry.space_group_name_H-M   'P 1'
#
loop_
_entity.id
_entity.type
_entity.pdbx_description
1 polymer ?
#
loop_
_entity_poly.entity_id
_entity_poly.type
_entity_poly.pdbx_seq_one_letter_code
_entity_poly.pdbx_strand_id
1 'polypeptide(L)'
;MLNNLSKVLITQPLESREDLYAALGTIRGCDACMAPPNLDALADFLREHKVETIVASAWKLSTTDTAAVLEVLGDNGVLLFR
;
A
#
# COMPACT_ATOMS: atom_id res chain seq x y z
N MET A 1 19.58 7.35 -1.63
CA MET A 1 18.67 8.43 -2.04
C MET A 1 17.32 8.13 -1.42
N LEU A 2 16.66 9.10 -0.79
CA LEU A 2 15.30 8.91 -0.29
C LEU A 2 14.36 8.91 -1.50
N ASN A 3 13.93 7.72 -1.93
CA ASN A 3 12.88 7.60 -2.92
C ASN A 3 11.56 7.97 -2.24
N ASN A 4 11.06 9.17 -2.55
CA ASN A 4 9.81 9.66 -1.99
C ASN A 4 8.64 9.07 -2.81
N LEU A 5 7.91 8.11 -2.23
CA LEU A 5 6.78 7.42 -2.88
C LEU A 5 5.44 8.11 -2.54
N SER A 6 5.42 9.44 -2.55
CA SER A 6 4.21 10.24 -2.26
C SER A 6 2.95 9.73 -2.96
N LYS A 7 3.08 9.20 -4.18
CA LYS A 7 1.97 8.59 -4.93
C LYS A 7 2.34 7.20 -5.42
N VAL A 8 1.52 6.22 -5.07
CA VAL A 8 1.65 4.82 -5.49
C VAL A 8 0.49 4.47 -6.39
N LEU A 9 0.78 4.00 -7.60
CA LEU A 9 -0.21 3.49 -8.56
C LEU A 9 -0.09 1.97 -8.64
N ILE A 10 -1.17 1.27 -8.32
CA ILE A 10 -1.30 -0.19 -8.40
C ILE A 10 -2.28 -0.52 -9.51
N THR A 11 -1.78 -1.12 -10.58
CA THR A 11 -2.59 -1.44 -11.78
C THR A 11 -3.03 -2.90 -11.85
N GLN A 12 -2.44 -3.78 -11.03
CA GLN A 12 -2.84 -5.19 -10.94
C GLN A 12 -4.08 -5.36 -10.05
N PRO A 13 -4.90 -6.40 -10.28
CA PRO A 13 -5.99 -6.75 -9.38
C PRO A 13 -5.50 -7.04 -7.96
N LEU A 14 -6.18 -6.47 -6.97
CA LEU A 14 -5.95 -6.76 -5.56
C LEU A 14 -7.13 -7.59 -5.05
N GLU A 15 -6.95 -8.90 -4.85
CA GLU A 15 -8.00 -9.81 -4.40
C GLU A 15 -7.83 -10.16 -2.90
N SER A 16 -6.62 -9.97 -2.39
CA SER A 16 -6.21 -10.24 -1.01
C SER A 16 -5.28 -9.15 -0.47
N ARG A 17 -5.00 -9.17 0.84
CA ARG A 17 -4.01 -8.26 1.45
C ARG A 17 -2.61 -8.56 0.95
N GLU A 18 -2.32 -9.83 0.71
CA GLU A 18 -1.07 -10.33 0.19
C GLU A 18 -0.77 -9.75 -1.19
N ASP A 19 -1.78 -9.58 -2.05
CA ASP A 19 -1.63 -8.92 -3.35
C ASP A 19 -1.24 -7.45 -3.20
N LEU A 20 -1.83 -6.75 -2.23
CA LEU A 20 -1.48 -5.36 -1.94
C LEU A 20 -0.02 -5.28 -1.46
N TYR A 21 0.38 -6.14 -0.55
CA TYR A 21 1.74 -6.16 -0.03
C TYR A 21 2.77 -6.48 -1.11
N ALA A 22 2.49 -7.48 -1.95
CA ALA A 22 3.33 -7.83 -3.09
C ALA A 22 3.44 -6.67 -4.10
N ALA A 23 2.33 -5.97 -4.37
CA ALA A 23 2.33 -4.79 -5.23
C ALA A 23 3.25 -3.68 -4.67
N LEU A 24 3.21 -3.42 -3.36
CA LEU A 24 4.08 -2.44 -2.71
C LEU A 24 5.57 -2.82 -2.77
N GLY A 25 5.87 -4.12 -2.63
CA GLY A 25 7.24 -4.65 -2.76
C GLY A 25 7.81 -4.66 -4.18
N THR A 26 7.01 -4.30 -5.19
CA THR A 26 7.42 -4.31 -6.61
C THR A 26 7.41 -2.93 -7.25
N ILE A 27 7.31 -1.87 -6.42
CA ILE A 27 7.29 -0.48 -6.89
C ILE A 27 8.61 -0.14 -7.60
N ARG A 28 8.51 0.22 -8.88
CA ARG A 28 9.67 0.63 -9.68
C ARG A 28 10.35 1.87 -9.08
N GLY A 29 11.67 1.81 -9.01
CA GLY A 29 12.50 2.87 -8.45
C GLY A 29 12.72 2.76 -6.95
N CYS A 30 12.03 1.86 -6.24
CA CYS A 30 12.30 1.61 -4.83
C CYS A 30 13.05 0.28 -4.65
N ASP A 31 14.36 0.29 -4.83
CA ASP A 31 15.20 -0.92 -4.76
C ASP A 31 15.24 -1.54 -3.34
N ALA A 32 14.87 -0.78 -2.31
CA ALA A 32 14.79 -1.24 -0.92
C ALA A 32 13.37 -1.58 -0.46
N CYS A 33 12.34 -1.35 -1.29
CA CYS A 33 10.96 -1.65 -0.91
C CYS A 33 10.75 -3.16 -0.87
N MET A 34 10.68 -3.72 0.32
CA MET A 34 10.23 -5.09 0.53
C MET A 34 8.72 -5.12 0.75
N ALA A 35 8.07 -6.19 0.31
CA ALA A 35 6.65 -6.40 0.56
C ALA A 35 6.40 -6.47 2.08
N PRO A 36 5.49 -5.65 2.63
CA PRO A 36 5.17 -5.72 4.05
C PRO A 36 4.48 -7.06 4.38
N PRO A 37 4.90 -7.80 5.42
CA PRO A 37 4.31 -9.10 5.73
C PRO A 37 2.94 -9.04 6.42
N ASN A 38 2.53 -7.87 6.94
CA ASN A 38 1.30 -7.69 7.72
C ASN A 38 0.88 -6.20 7.77
N LEU A 39 -0.22 -5.90 8.47
CA LEU A 39 -0.78 -4.55 8.60
C LEU A 39 0.13 -3.58 9.37
N ASP A 40 0.85 -4.05 10.39
CA ASP A 40 1.78 -3.21 11.14
C ASP A 40 2.96 -2.80 10.26
N ALA A 41 3.52 -3.77 9.52
CA ALA A 41 4.58 -3.52 8.57
C ALA A 41 4.10 -2.66 7.38
N LEU A 42 2.82 -2.74 7.01
CA LEU A 42 2.23 -1.79 6.07
C LEU A 42 2.27 -0.38 6.64
N ALA A 43 1.88 -0.18 7.90
CA ALA A 43 1.93 1.13 8.54
C ALA A 43 3.37 1.69 8.57
N ASP A 44 4.35 0.85 8.90
CA ASP A 44 5.76 1.23 8.88
C ASP A 44 6.24 1.62 7.48
N PHE A 45 5.88 0.83 6.45
CA PHE A 45 6.19 1.11 5.05
C PHE A 45 5.66 2.48 4.60
N LEU A 46 4.41 2.81 4.94
CA LEU A 46 3.79 4.08 4.56
C LEU A 46 4.56 5.27 5.17
N ARG A 47 4.97 5.16 6.43
CA ARG A 47 5.72 6.21 7.14
C ARG A 47 7.14 6.35 6.61
N GLU A 48 7.84 5.23 6.42
CA GLU A 48 9.23 5.20 5.94
C GLU A 48 9.35 5.82 4.54
N HIS A 49 8.43 5.46 3.64
CA HIS A 49 8.45 5.91 2.25
C HIS A 49 7.64 7.18 1.98
N LYS A 50 7.04 7.77 3.03
CA LYS A 50 6.20 8.99 2.97
C LYS A 50 5.11 8.88 1.91
N VAL A 51 4.41 7.75 1.91
CA VAL A 51 3.28 7.55 1.00
C VAL A 51 2.13 8.44 1.44
N GLU A 52 1.60 9.26 0.53
CA GLU A 52 0.46 10.15 0.79
C GLU A 52 -0.80 9.67 0.09
N THR A 53 -0.65 8.96 -1.03
CA THR A 53 -1.78 8.51 -1.85
C THR A 53 -1.50 7.16 -2.49
N ILE A 54 -2.48 6.26 -2.40
CA ILE A 54 -2.53 4.99 -3.15
C ILE A 54 -3.70 5.06 -4.12
N VAL A 55 -3.44 4.75 -5.39
CA VAL A 55 -4.45 4.58 -6.43
C VAL A 55 -4.43 3.12 -6.88
N ALA A 56 -5.52 2.39 -6.68
CA ALA A 56 -5.68 1.01 -7.09
C ALA A 56 -6.72 0.92 -8.22
N SER A 57 -6.35 0.33 -9.36
CA SER A 57 -7.27 0.23 -10.51
C SER A 57 -8.35 -0.85 -10.35
N ALA A 58 -8.08 -1.87 -9.52
CA ALA A 58 -8.93 -3.05 -9.39
C ALA A 58 -8.93 -3.56 -7.95
N TRP A 59 -9.71 -2.90 -7.09
CA TRP A 59 -9.86 -3.25 -5.68
C TRP A 59 -10.96 -4.31 -5.47
N LYS A 60 -10.55 -5.54 -5.18
CA LYS A 60 -11.45 -6.69 -4.96
C LYS A 60 -11.25 -7.38 -3.60
N LEU A 61 -10.52 -6.76 -2.68
CA LEU A 61 -10.39 -7.26 -1.31
C LEU A 61 -11.78 -7.48 -0.69
N SER A 62 -11.86 -8.47 0.20
CA SER A 62 -13.06 -8.69 1.01
C SER A 62 -13.41 -7.43 1.82
N THR A 63 -14.67 -7.32 2.28
CA THR A 63 -15.10 -6.18 3.11
C THR A 63 -14.28 -6.09 4.40
N THR A 64 -13.97 -7.24 5.01
CA THR A 64 -13.15 -7.31 6.23
C THR A 64 -11.73 -6.82 5.99
N ASP A 65 -11.08 -7.30 4.92
CA ASP A 65 -9.72 -6.89 4.59
C ASP A 65 -9.65 -5.42 4.16
N THR A 66 -10.66 -4.97 3.41
CA THR A 66 -10.80 -3.57 3.03
C THR A 66 -10.87 -2.67 4.26
N ALA A 67 -11.71 -3.02 5.25
CA ALA A 67 -11.85 -2.23 6.47
C ALA A 67 -10.53 -2.14 7.24
N ALA A 68 -9.84 -3.27 7.40
CA ALA A 68 -8.55 -3.31 8.09
C ALA A 68 -7.46 -2.49 7.39
N VAL A 69 -7.41 -2.53 6.04
CA VAL A 69 -6.45 -1.69 5.29
C VAL A 69 -6.83 -0.21 5.39
N LEU A 70 -8.11 0.14 5.28
CA LEU A 70 -8.57 1.52 5.40
C LEU A 70 -8.27 2.13 6.77
N GLU A 71 -8.37 1.34 7.83
CA GLU A 71 -7.98 1.75 9.19
C GLU A 71 -6.51 2.15 9.24
N VAL A 72 -5.62 1.27 8.76
CA VAL A 72 -4.18 1.55 8.68
C VAL A 72 -3.87 2.77 7.81
N LEU A 73 -4.50 2.90 6.65
CA LEU A 73 -4.29 4.05 5.77
C LEU A 73 -4.76 5.35 6.44
N GLY A 74 -5.93 5.33 7.09
CA GLY A 74 -6.50 6.47 7.80
C GLY A 74 -5.62 6.94 8.96
N ASP A 75 -5.11 6.01 9.77
CA ASP A 75 -4.22 6.30 10.89
C ASP A 75 -2.90 6.95 10.45
N ASN A 76 -2.47 6.68 9.22
CA ASN A 76 -1.26 7.25 8.63
C ASN A 76 -1.54 8.41 7.66
N GLY A 77 -2.78 8.89 7.57
CA GLY A 77 -3.17 10.02 6.73
C GLY A 77 -3.05 9.77 5.22
N VAL A 78 -3.06 8.50 4.79
CA VAL A 78 -2.90 8.09 3.39
C VAL A 78 -4.25 8.02 2.71
N LEU A 79 -4.37 8.69 1.56
CA LEU A 79 -5.59 8.66 0.76
C LEU A 79 -5.64 7.42 -0.14
N LEU A 80 -6.78 6.73 -0.18
CA LEU A 80 -7.01 5.62 -1.10
C LEU A 80 -8.03 6.02 -2.18
N PHE A 81 -7.64 5.84 -3.44
CA PHE A 81 -8.54 5.88 -4.60
C PHE A 81 -8.63 4.47 -5.18
N ARG A 82 -9.84 3.96 -5.36
CA ARG A 82 -10.11 2.58 -5.77
C ARG A 82 -11.37 2.49 -6.63
#